data_AF-A0A519ZWV6-F1
#
_entry.id   AF-A0A519ZWV6-F1
#
_cell.length_a   1.000
_cell.length_b   1.000
_cell.length_c   1.000
_cell.angle_alpha   90.00
_cell.angle_beta   90.00
_cell.angle_gamma   90.00
#
_symmetry.space_group_name_H-M   'P 1'
#
loop_
_entity.id
_entity.type
_entity.pdbx_description
1 polymer ?
#
loop_
_entity_poly.entity_id
_entity_poly.type
_entity_poly.pdbx_seq_one_letter_code
_entity_poly.pdbx_strand_id
1 'polypeptide(L)'
;HIEAVEPATVLQIKHDDLLSLFTRYHKFDRNFRILVERGYMALQDRLLQTISATAEERYQNFLTQYPHWASRLPNTQIASYLGITPEFLSKIRKDRVTEKR
;
A
#
# COMPACT_ATOMS: atom_id res chain seq x y z
N HIS A 1 1.21 -13.47 -8.42
CA HIS A 1 -0.01 -14.04 -7.82
C HIS A 1 -0.68 -12.95 -6.99
N ILE A 2 -1.99 -12.79 -7.06
CA ILE A 2 -2.75 -11.93 -6.14
C ILE A 2 -3.46 -12.85 -5.16
N GLU A 3 -3.35 -12.59 -3.87
CA GLU A 3 -3.92 -13.44 -2.82
C GLU A 3 -4.66 -12.56 -1.81
N ALA A 4 -5.76 -13.08 -1.27
CA ALA A 4 -6.47 -12.43 -0.19
C ALA A 4 -5.77 -12.76 1.14
N VAL A 5 -5.40 -11.72 1.90
CA VAL A 5 -4.76 -11.89 3.21
C VAL A 5 -5.76 -12.39 4.27
N GLU A 6 -7.06 -12.20 4.01
CA GLU A 6 -8.17 -12.59 4.86
C GLU A 6 -9.41 -12.95 4.02
N PRO A 7 -10.43 -13.61 4.60
CA PRO A 7 -11.67 -13.92 3.88
C PRO A 7 -12.28 -12.65 3.26
N ALA A 8 -12.38 -12.63 1.92
CA ALA A 8 -12.78 -11.45 1.17
C ALA A 8 -13.79 -11.78 0.07
N THR A 9 -14.70 -10.83 -0.16
CA THR A 9 -15.63 -10.85 -1.30
C THR A 9 -15.14 -9.85 -2.34
N VAL A 10 -14.96 -10.29 -3.58
CA VAL A 10 -14.44 -9.45 -4.67
C VAL A 10 -15.53 -9.21 -5.70
N LEU A 11 -15.64 -7.96 -6.15
CA LEU A 11 -16.45 -7.59 -7.31
C LEU A 11 -15.54 -7.50 -8.54
N GLN A 12 -15.95 -8.14 -9.63
CA GLN A 12 -15.19 -8.17 -10.88
C GLN A 12 -16.05 -7.66 -12.04
N ILE A 13 -15.44 -6.93 -12.95
CA ILE A 13 -16.01 -6.48 -14.22
C ILE A 13 -15.12 -6.98 -15.36
N LYS A 14 -15.72 -7.38 -16.48
CA LYS A 14 -14.93 -7.73 -17.68
C LYS A 14 -14.30 -6.47 -18.26
N HIS A 15 -13.14 -6.63 -18.86
CA HIS A 15 -12.40 -5.53 -19.45
C HIS A 15 -13.22 -4.77 -20.52
N ASP A 16 -13.90 -5.50 -21.40
CA ASP A 16 -14.68 -4.89 -22.49
C ASP A 16 -15.92 -4.15 -21.95
N ASP A 17 -16.55 -4.66 -20.89
CA ASP A 17 -17.66 -4.00 -20.21
C ASP A 17 -17.19 -2.70 -19.55
N LEU A 18 -15.99 -2.70 -18.95
CA LEU A 18 -15.37 -1.52 -18.36
C LEU A 18 -15.06 -0.45 -19.42
N LEU A 19 -14.49 -0.84 -20.58
CA LEU A 19 -14.25 0.09 -21.69
C LEU A 19 -15.55 0.67 -22.26
N SER A 20 -16.58 -0.17 -22.39
CA SER A 20 -17.91 0.29 -22.79
C SER A 20 -18.52 1.24 -21.76
N LEU A 21 -18.24 1.08 -20.46
CA LEU A 21 -18.72 1.97 -19.41
C LEU A 21 -18.11 3.37 -19.54
N PHE A 22 -16.80 3.46 -19.79
CA PHE A 22 -16.10 4.74 -19.96
C PHE A 22 -16.59 5.53 -21.18
N THR A 23 -16.84 4.83 -22.29
CA THR A 23 -17.34 5.45 -23.52
C THR A 23 -18.80 5.89 -23.42
N ARG A 24 -19.67 5.09 -22.77
CA ARG A 24 -21.10 5.42 -22.64
C ARG A 24 -21.39 6.47 -21.56
N TYR A 25 -20.56 6.54 -20.53
CA TYR A 25 -20.79 7.43 -19.39
C TYR A 25 -19.50 8.20 -19.03
N HIS A 26 -19.31 9.38 -19.62
CA HIS A 26 -18.13 10.23 -19.40
C HIS A 26 -17.83 10.58 -17.93
N LYS A 27 -18.82 10.50 -17.03
CA LYS A 27 -18.59 10.64 -15.59
C LYS A 27 -17.69 9.52 -15.05
N PHE A 28 -17.85 8.30 -15.52
CA PHE A 28 -17.00 7.17 -15.09
C PHE A 28 -15.56 7.32 -15.59
N ASP A 29 -15.38 7.81 -16.82
CA ASP A 29 -14.05 8.14 -17.35
C ASP A 29 -13.30 9.14 -16.44
N ARG A 30 -13.95 10.24 -16.06
CA ARG A 30 -13.35 11.23 -15.14
C ARG A 30 -13.02 10.63 -13.77
N ASN A 31 -13.92 9.83 -13.21
CA ASN A 31 -13.67 9.18 -11.90
C ASN A 31 -12.50 8.21 -11.97
N PHE A 32 -12.44 7.40 -13.03
CA PHE A 32 -11.34 6.46 -13.24
C PHE A 32 -10.01 7.18 -13.45
N ARG A 33 -10.00 8.28 -14.21
CA ARG A 33 -8.81 9.11 -14.38
C ARG A 33 -8.28 9.63 -13.04
N ILE A 34 -9.14 10.22 -12.21
CA ILE A 34 -8.75 10.71 -10.88
C ILE A 34 -8.23 9.56 -10.00
N LEU A 35 -8.86 8.39 -10.07
CA LEU A 35 -8.43 7.20 -9.34
C LEU A 35 -7.01 6.78 -9.75
N VAL A 36 -6.74 6.71 -11.05
CA VAL A 36 -5.43 6.35 -11.60
C VAL A 36 -4.38 7.40 -11.26
N GLU A 37 -4.70 8.69 -11.39
CA GLU A 37 -3.80 9.81 -11.03
C GLU A 37 -3.37 9.71 -9.56
N ARG A 38 -4.33 9.52 -8.64
CA ARG A 38 -4.03 9.36 -7.21
C ARG A 38 -3.19 8.12 -6.93
N GLY A 39 -3.50 7.00 -7.59
CA GLY A 39 -2.70 5.77 -7.48
C GLY A 39 -1.26 5.97 -7.96
N TYR A 40 -1.09 6.73 -9.04
CA TYR A 40 0.23 7.06 -9.59
C TYR A 40 1.02 7.98 -8.66
N MET A 41 0.40 9.02 -8.10
CA MET A 41 1.03 9.90 -7.12
C MET A 41 1.50 9.11 -5.89
N ALA A 42 0.65 8.23 -5.35
CA ALA A 42 1.02 7.38 -4.22
C ALA A 42 2.19 6.44 -4.54
N LEU A 43 2.27 5.93 -5.77
CA LEU A 43 3.40 5.13 -6.23
C LEU A 43 4.69 5.96 -6.30
N GLN A 44 4.62 7.19 -6.83
CA GLN A 44 5.77 8.10 -6.88
C GLN A 44 6.27 8.46 -5.48
N ASP A 45 5.36 8.81 -4.55
CA ASP A 45 5.71 9.11 -3.16
C ASP A 45 6.40 7.91 -2.49
N ARG A 46 5.89 6.70 -2.72
CA ARG A 46 6.53 5.48 -2.21
C ARG A 46 7.92 5.26 -2.79
N LEU A 47 8.11 5.48 -4.09
CA LEU A 47 9.43 5.38 -4.72
C LEU A 47 10.41 6.39 -4.14
N LEU A 48 9.98 7.65 -3.98
CA LEU A 48 10.78 8.69 -3.34
C LEU A 48 11.19 8.30 -1.92
N GLN A 49 10.24 7.86 -1.09
CA GLN A 49 10.53 7.37 0.27
C GLN A 49 11.52 6.20 0.26
N THR A 50 11.43 5.30 -0.72
CA THR A 50 12.35 4.16 -0.83
C THR A 50 13.78 4.62 -1.10
N ILE A 51 13.96 5.71 -1.86
CA ILE A 51 15.26 6.25 -2.24
C ILE A 51 15.84 7.17 -1.16
N SER A 52 15.02 8.03 -0.55
CA SER A 52 15.49 9.13 0.30
C SER A 52 15.36 8.89 1.80
N ALA A 53 14.46 8.00 2.24
CA ALA A 53 14.21 7.80 3.66
C ALA A 53 14.90 6.55 4.22
N THR A 54 15.30 6.64 5.48
CA THR A 54 15.80 5.51 6.26
C THR A 54 14.70 4.48 6.49
N ALA A 55 15.10 3.24 6.79
CA ALA A 55 14.15 2.16 7.03
C ALA A 55 13.21 2.44 8.22
N GLU A 56 13.69 3.09 9.28
CA GLU A 56 12.89 3.56 10.42
C GLU A 56 11.83 4.59 9.99
N GLU A 57 12.21 5.59 9.19
CA GLU A 57 11.30 6.61 8.66
C GLU A 57 10.26 6.01 7.71
N ARG A 58 10.66 5.07 6.85
CA ARG A 58 9.72 4.33 5.98
C ARG A 58 8.71 3.55 6.83
N TYR A 59 9.16 2.90 7.89
CA TYR A 59 8.26 2.23 8.82
C TYR A 59 7.31 3.22 9.51
N GLN A 60 7.76 4.44 9.84
CA GLN A 60 6.88 5.48 10.39
C GLN A 60 5.82 5.94 9.43
N ASN A 61 6.22 6.25 8.20
CA ASN A 61 5.29 6.67 7.17
C ASN A 61 4.26 5.57 6.91
N PHE A 62 4.65 4.30 6.94
CA PHE A 62 3.73 3.17 6.83
C PHE A 62 2.72 3.12 7.99
N LEU A 63 3.15 3.31 9.24
CA LEU A 63 2.25 3.33 10.40
C LEU A 63 1.26 4.50 10.35
N THR A 64 1.71 5.67 9.86
CA THR A 64 0.86 6.87 9.73
C THR A 64 -0.14 6.72 8.58
N GLN A 65 0.29 6.18 7.44
CA GLN A 65 -0.58 6.00 6.26
C GLN A 65 -1.56 4.83 6.42
N TYR A 66 -1.14 3.75 7.08
CA TYR A 66 -1.89 2.50 7.16
C TYR A 66 -1.98 1.96 8.59
N PRO A 67 -2.52 2.74 9.56
CA PRO A 67 -2.53 2.37 10.97
C PRO A 67 -3.25 1.04 11.24
N HIS A 68 -4.34 0.77 10.52
CA HIS A 68 -5.12 -0.45 10.68
C HIS A 68 -4.47 -1.70 10.07
N TRP A 69 -3.56 -1.55 9.11
CA TRP A 69 -2.92 -2.68 8.42
C TRP A 69 -1.69 -3.18 9.15
N ALA A 70 -1.01 -2.33 9.92
CA ALA A 70 0.19 -2.68 10.66
C ALA A 70 -0.01 -3.84 11.66
N SER A 71 -1.22 -4.02 12.19
CA SER A 71 -1.57 -5.12 13.10
C SER A 71 -2.12 -6.36 12.40
N ARG A 72 -2.57 -6.24 11.16
CA ARG A 72 -3.25 -7.31 10.40
C ARG A 72 -2.33 -8.03 9.43
N LEU A 73 -1.24 -7.39 9.01
CA LEU A 73 -0.30 -7.95 8.04
C LEU A 73 0.86 -8.69 8.73
N PRO A 74 1.31 -9.83 8.17
CA PRO A 74 2.54 -10.48 8.60
C PRO A 74 3.77 -9.57 8.46
N ASN A 75 4.73 -9.69 9.39
CA ASN A 75 5.98 -8.93 9.34
C ASN A 75 6.75 -9.09 8.03
N THR A 76 6.69 -10.27 7.42
CA THR A 76 7.34 -10.56 6.14
C THR A 76 6.78 -9.71 5.00
N GLN A 77 5.46 -9.53 4.95
CA GLN A 77 4.79 -8.70 3.95
C GLN A 77 5.09 -7.22 4.17
N ILE A 78 5.09 -6.76 5.43
CA ILE A 78 5.45 -5.38 5.78
C ILE A 78 6.92 -5.10 5.41
N ALA A 79 7.84 -6.02 5.72
CA ALA A 79 9.25 -5.87 5.39
C ALA A 79 9.49 -5.82 3.87
N SER A 80 8.82 -6.70 3.12
CA SER A 80 8.83 -6.68 1.65
C SER A 80 8.27 -5.36 1.09
N TYR A 81 7.17 -4.85 1.65
CA TYR A 81 6.60 -3.57 1.26
C TYR A 81 7.59 -2.40 1.47
N LEU A 82 8.32 -2.42 2.59
CA LEU A 82 9.28 -1.39 2.98
C LEU A 82 10.66 -1.56 2.35
N GLY A 83 10.89 -2.61 1.56
CA GLY A 83 12.18 -2.91 0.94
C GLY A 83 13.30 -3.20 1.95
N ILE A 84 12.97 -3.89 3.06
CA ILE A 84 13.92 -4.30 4.10
C ILE A 84 13.76 -5.77 4.43
N THR A 85 14.72 -6.36 5.16
CA THR A 85 14.58 -7.74 5.61
C THR A 85 13.64 -7.85 6.83
N PRO A 86 12.94 -8.99 7.01
CA PRO A 86 12.06 -9.20 8.17
C PRO A 86 12.78 -9.10 9.52
N GLU A 87 14.07 -9.46 9.58
CA GLU A 87 14.92 -9.36 10.77
C GLU A 87 15.18 -7.90 11.12
N PHE A 88 15.48 -7.07 10.10
CA PHE A 88 15.70 -5.65 10.28
C PHE A 88 14.43 -4.94 10.76
N LEU A 89 13.26 -5.28 10.18
CA LEU A 89 11.97 -4.78 10.66
C LEU A 89 11.70 -5.19 12.13
N SER A 90 12.04 -6.44 12.49
CA SER A 90 11.86 -6.93 13.86
C SER A 90 12.73 -6.17 14.86
N LYS A 91 13.96 -5.81 14.46
CA LYS A 91 14.84 -4.95 15.27
C LYS A 91 14.25 -3.56 15.47
N ILE A 92 13.82 -2.89 14.40
CA ILE A 92 13.15 -1.57 14.47
C ILE A 92 11.95 -1.61 15.42
N ARG A 93 11.11 -2.65 15.33
CA ARG A 93 9.94 -2.80 16.20
C ARG A 93 10.34 -2.94 17.68
N LYS A 94 11.42 -3.67 17.97
CA LYS A 94 11.92 -3.90 19.34
C LYS A 94 12.50 -2.62 19.94
N ASP A 95 13.34 -1.90 19.19
CA ASP A 95 14.00 -0.69 19.67
C ASP A 95 12.96 0.38 20.07
N ARG A 96 11.86 0.51 19.31
CA ARG A 96 10.76 1.45 19.60
C ARG A 96 9.89 1.08 20.81
N VAL A 97 9.74 -0.21 21.12
CA VAL A 97 9.04 -0.62 22.36
C VAL A 97 9.87 -0.25 23.58
N THR A 98 11.20 -0.22 23.43
CA THR A 98 12.14 0.14 24.49
C THR A 98 12.19 1.66 24.73
N GLU A 99 12.06 2.48 23.69
CA GLU A 99 11.98 3.96 23.79
C GLU A 99 10.67 4.50 24.40
N LYS A 100 9.60 3.70 24.44
CA LYS A 100 8.31 4.08 25.05
C LYS A 100 8.19 3.72 26.54
N ARG A 101 9.25 3.20 27.17
CA ARG A 101 9.34 2.95 28.62
C ARG A 101 10.27 3.96 29.28
#